data_AF-A0A6L2L3C7-F1
#
_entry.id   AF-A0A6L2L3C7-F1
#
_cell.length_a   1.000
_cell.length_b   1.000
_cell.length_c   1.000
_cell.angle_alpha   90.00
_cell.angle_beta   90.00
_cell.angle_gamma   90.00
#
_symmetry.space_group_name_H-M   'P 1'
#
loop_
_entity.id
_entity.type
_entity.pdbx_description
1 polymer ?
#
loop_
_entity_poly.entity_id
_entity_poly.type
_entity_poly.pdbx_seq_one_letter_code
_entity_poly.pdbx_strand_id
1 'polypeptide(L)'
;MATFKILDELMEITGSTELHKRMRFWFVQEIAEEEGLLNFLRDRCDDLRRKNARRRVLIRKMEVLGERGVAVDSLESLKQTHVRETAKLVALIDTIAESLAGIHEKERYVDKMDLND
;
A
#
# COMPACT_ATOMS: atom_id res chain seq x y z
N MET A 1 -19.51 4.11 3.96
CA MET A 1 -20.96 3.80 3.74
C MET A 1 -21.87 4.92 4.23
N ALA A 2 -21.56 5.53 5.37
CA ALA A 2 -22.12 6.81 5.78
C ALA A 2 -20.98 7.86 5.84
N THR A 3 -20.12 7.86 4.81
CA THR A 3 -18.74 8.41 4.82
C THR A 3 -18.74 9.94 4.77
N PHE A 4 -19.27 10.52 5.84
CA PHE A 4 -20.26 11.57 5.73
C PHE A 4 -21.50 11.08 4.89
N LYS A 5 -22.72 11.18 5.46
CA LYS A 5 -23.98 10.69 4.83
C LYS A 5 -25.14 11.67 4.67
N ILE A 6 -25.24 12.86 5.26
CA ILE A 6 -24.51 13.69 6.25
C ILE A 6 -23.05 14.08 5.95
N LEU A 7 -22.60 14.01 4.68
CA LEU A 7 -21.82 15.12 4.10
C LEU A 7 -22.78 16.24 3.77
N ASP A 8 -24.08 15.93 3.67
CA ASP A 8 -24.91 15.40 2.56
C ASP A 8 -26.34 15.46 3.11
N GLU A 9 -27.25 16.26 2.58
CA GLU A 9 -27.26 17.58 3.20
C GLU A 9 -25.88 18.24 3.11
N LEU A 10 -25.41 18.63 1.90
CA LEU A 10 -24.01 19.07 1.64
C LEU A 10 -23.80 20.60 1.43
N MET A 11 -23.81 21.44 2.46
CA MET A 11 -24.37 21.22 3.79
C MET A 11 -25.82 21.71 3.73
N GLU A 12 -26.87 20.88 3.54
CA GLU A 12 -28.05 21.02 2.58
C GLU A 12 -28.50 22.45 2.27
N ILE A 13 -28.54 23.20 3.35
CA ILE A 13 -28.79 24.60 3.59
C ILE A 13 -27.88 25.55 2.77
N THR A 14 -26.60 25.20 2.57
CA THR A 14 -25.37 25.98 2.25
C THR A 14 -25.24 27.43 2.72
N GLY A 15 -26.21 27.93 3.48
CA GLY A 15 -26.00 28.82 4.62
C GLY A 15 -25.37 28.14 5.84
N SER A 16 -24.67 27.01 5.66
CA SER A 16 -23.74 26.51 6.69
C SER A 16 -22.35 27.06 6.39
N THR A 17 -21.81 27.73 7.39
CA THR A 17 -20.45 28.26 7.45
C THR A 17 -19.49 27.12 7.81
N GLU A 18 -18.30 27.07 7.20
CA GLU A 18 -17.23 26.08 7.52
C GLU A 18 -17.33 24.71 6.82
N LEU A 19 -17.75 24.67 5.55
CA LEU A 19 -17.62 23.45 4.72
C LEU A 19 -16.18 22.94 4.70
N HIS A 20 -15.23 23.87 4.61
CA HIS A 20 -13.82 23.57 4.50
C HIS A 20 -13.29 22.92 5.77
N LYS A 21 -13.70 23.32 6.98
CA LYS A 21 -13.36 22.56 8.22
C LYS A 21 -13.87 21.11 8.18
N ARG A 22 -15.05 20.85 7.60
CA ARG A 22 -15.64 19.50 7.52
C ARG A 22 -14.96 18.63 6.45
N MET A 23 -14.66 19.22 5.30
CA MET A 23 -13.81 18.62 4.24
C MET A 23 -12.38 18.35 4.74
N ARG A 24 -11.79 19.27 5.51
CA ARG A 24 -10.48 19.13 6.14
C ARG A 24 -10.46 17.94 7.09
N PHE A 25 -11.47 17.80 7.95
CA PHE A 25 -11.58 16.63 8.83
C PHE A 25 -11.70 15.34 8.03
N TRP A 26 -12.46 15.33 6.92
CA TRP A 26 -12.49 14.17 6.02
C TRP A 26 -11.12 13.80 5.47
N PHE A 27 -10.37 14.77 4.93
CA PHE A 27 -9.02 14.54 4.44
C PHE A 27 -8.06 14.04 5.53
N VAL A 28 -8.16 14.55 6.77
CA VAL A 28 -7.38 14.05 7.90
C VAL A 28 -7.74 12.60 8.26
N GLN A 29 -9.02 12.20 8.16
CA GLN A 29 -9.42 10.80 8.36
C GLN A 29 -8.90 9.90 7.23
N GLU A 30 -9.04 10.30 5.97
CA GLU A 30 -8.52 9.56 4.82
C GLU A 30 -6.99 9.40 4.89
N ILE A 31 -6.25 10.44 5.33
CA ILE A 31 -4.81 10.34 5.61
C ILE A 31 -4.54 9.26 6.67
N ALA A 32 -5.23 9.32 7.83
CA ALA A 32 -5.01 8.35 8.91
C ALA A 32 -5.38 6.91 8.53
N GLU A 33 -6.43 6.72 7.72
CA GLU A 33 -6.80 5.41 7.17
C GLU A 33 -5.75 4.90 6.17
N GLU A 34 -5.23 5.78 5.29
CA GLU A 34 -4.18 5.44 4.32
C GLU A 34 -2.82 5.20 4.99
N GLU A 35 -2.47 5.92 6.05
CA GLU A 35 -1.32 5.63 6.91
C GLU A 35 -1.43 4.25 7.58
N GLY A 36 -2.63 3.90 8.08
CA GLY A 36 -2.93 2.58 8.62
C GLY A 36 -2.73 1.48 7.57
N LEU A 37 -3.23 1.69 6.35
CA LEU A 37 -3.01 0.80 5.21
C LEU A 37 -1.51 0.71 4.85
N LEU A 38 -0.79 1.83 4.77
CA LEU A 38 0.64 1.86 4.48
C LEU A 38 1.47 1.04 5.47
N ASN A 39 1.15 1.11 6.76
CA ASN A 39 1.81 0.29 7.79
C ASN A 39 1.58 -1.20 7.55
N PHE A 40 0.35 -1.61 7.24
CA PHE A 40 0.06 -2.98 6.82
C PHE A 40 0.84 -3.38 5.55
N LEU A 41 0.86 -2.54 4.51
CA LEU A 41 1.59 -2.84 3.26
C LEU A 41 3.11 -2.97 3.49
N ARG A 42 3.69 -2.16 4.39
CA ARG A 42 5.09 -2.25 4.81
C ARG A 42 5.39 -3.60 5.49
N ASP A 43 4.55 -4.04 6.42
CA ASP A 43 4.69 -5.37 7.06
C ASP A 43 4.61 -6.52 6.03
N ARG A 44 3.71 -6.41 5.04
CA ARG A 44 3.62 -7.39 3.94
C ARG A 44 4.88 -7.37 3.06
N CYS A 45 5.46 -6.20 2.78
CA CYS A 45 6.74 -6.08 2.08
C CYS A 45 7.86 -6.80 2.84
N ASP A 46 7.94 -6.64 4.16
CA ASP A 46 9.00 -7.26 4.97
C ASP A 46 8.84 -8.77 5.14
N ASP A 47 7.61 -9.29 5.23
CA ASP A 47 7.35 -10.72 5.10
C ASP A 47 7.78 -11.26 3.72
N LEU A 48 7.43 -10.58 2.63
CA LEU A 48 7.86 -10.97 1.27
C LEU A 48 9.38 -10.91 1.08
N ARG A 49 10.06 -9.87 1.58
CA ARG A 49 11.53 -9.77 1.60
C ARG A 49 12.16 -10.96 2.31
N ARG A 50 11.70 -11.28 3.52
CA ARG A 50 12.18 -12.44 4.30
C ARG A 50 11.90 -13.78 3.60
N LYS A 51 10.72 -13.96 3.01
CA LYS A 51 10.36 -15.16 2.23
C LYS A 51 11.21 -15.30 0.97
N ASN A 52 11.43 -14.22 0.22
CA ASN A 52 12.25 -14.21 -0.99
C ASN A 52 13.73 -14.45 -0.69
N ALA A 53 14.27 -13.94 0.41
CA ALA A 53 15.62 -14.28 0.88
C ALA A 53 15.77 -15.79 1.16
N ARG A 54 14.82 -16.39 1.88
CA ARG A 54 14.81 -17.85 2.13
C ARG A 54 14.68 -18.67 0.84
N ARG A 55 13.79 -18.27 -0.08
CA ARG A 55 13.63 -18.92 -1.41
C ARG A 55 14.93 -18.85 -2.22
N ARG A 56 15.62 -17.70 -2.25
CA ARG A 56 16.90 -17.54 -2.96
C ARG A 56 17.99 -18.47 -2.43
N VAL A 57 18.06 -18.69 -1.11
CA VAL A 57 18.98 -19.66 -0.50
C VAL A 57 18.61 -21.10 -0.90
N LEU A 58 17.32 -21.43 -0.91
CA LEU A 58 16.84 -22.76 -1.31
C LEU A 58 17.10 -23.04 -2.80
N ILE A 59 16.83 -22.07 -3.68
CA ILE A 59 17.12 -22.16 -5.13
C ILE A 59 18.59 -22.51 -5.34
N ARG A 60 19.53 -21.76 -4.74
CA ARG A 60 20.98 -22.03 -4.87
C ARG A 60 21.39 -23.44 -4.42
N LYS A 61 20.75 -23.98 -3.37
CA LYS A 61 21.00 -25.36 -2.91
C LYS A 61 20.42 -26.39 -3.88
N MET A 62 19.25 -26.12 -4.44
CA MET A 62 18.58 -26.99 -5.40
C MET A 62 19.22 -26.93 -6.79
N GLU A 63 19.90 -25.85 -7.18
CA GLU A 63 20.66 -25.76 -8.44
C GLU A 63 21.77 -26.82 -8.51
N VAL A 64 22.52 -27.03 -7.41
CA VAL A 64 23.54 -28.09 -7.29
C VAL A 64 22.95 -29.51 -7.40
N LEU A 65 21.66 -29.69 -7.08
CA LEU A 65 20.94 -30.95 -7.28
C LEU A 65 20.41 -31.08 -8.71
N GLY A 66 19.90 -29.98 -9.29
CA GLY A 66 19.42 -29.90 -10.66
C GLY A 66 20.52 -30.15 -11.70
N GLU A 67 21.74 -29.69 -11.45
CA GLU A 67 22.96 -30.04 -12.22
C GLU A 67 23.21 -31.55 -12.30
N ARG A 68 22.71 -32.33 -11.33
CA ARG A 68 22.79 -33.79 -11.28
C ARG A 68 21.51 -34.48 -11.76
N GLY A 69 20.58 -33.74 -12.36
CA GLY A 69 19.27 -34.22 -12.79
C GLY A 69 18.25 -34.48 -11.67
N VAL A 70 18.54 -34.07 -10.43
CA VAL A 70 17.70 -34.35 -9.27
C VAL A 70 16.72 -33.20 -9.01
N ALA A 71 15.42 -33.52 -8.92
CA ALA A 71 14.34 -32.60 -8.55
C ALA A 71 14.22 -31.33 -9.43
N VAL A 72 14.53 -31.44 -10.72
CA VAL A 72 14.53 -30.33 -11.70
C VAL A 72 13.18 -29.60 -11.74
N ASP A 73 12.06 -30.31 -11.83
CA ASP A 73 10.72 -29.71 -11.87
C ASP A 73 10.37 -28.93 -10.59
N SER A 74 10.88 -29.40 -9.45
CA SER A 74 10.72 -28.71 -8.16
C SER A 74 11.56 -27.44 -8.08
N LEU A 75 12.77 -27.46 -8.67
CA LEU A 75 13.62 -26.26 -8.80
C LEU A 75 12.96 -25.22 -9.70
N GLU A 76 12.41 -25.63 -10.85
CA GLU A 76 11.73 -24.73 -11.78
C GLU A 76 10.46 -24.12 -11.15
N SER A 77 9.63 -24.94 -10.51
CA SER A 77 8.45 -24.48 -9.75
C SER A 77 8.81 -23.46 -8.65
N LEU A 78 9.97 -23.65 -8.00
CA LEU A 78 10.49 -22.74 -7.00
C LEU A 78 11.01 -21.43 -7.61
N LYS A 79 11.69 -21.48 -8.77
CA LYS A 79 12.14 -20.30 -9.52
C LYS A 79 10.95 -19.46 -9.97
N GLN A 80 9.94 -20.05 -10.61
CA GLN A 80 8.71 -19.38 -11.02
C GLN A 80 7.98 -18.74 -9.84
N THR A 81 7.89 -19.45 -8.71
CA THR A 81 7.31 -18.90 -7.47
C THR A 81 8.13 -17.72 -6.94
N HIS A 82 9.47 -17.78 -6.95
CA HIS A 82 10.31 -16.65 -6.54
C HIS A 82 10.15 -15.43 -7.45
N VAL A 83 10.06 -15.60 -8.78
CA VAL A 83 9.82 -14.52 -9.74
C VAL A 83 8.47 -13.84 -9.44
N ARG A 84 7.38 -14.61 -9.38
CA ARG A 84 6.03 -14.08 -9.08
C ARG A 84 5.95 -13.35 -7.74
N GLU A 85 6.59 -13.88 -6.71
CA GLU A 85 6.61 -13.27 -5.37
C GLU A 85 7.57 -12.08 -5.27
N THR A 86 8.52 -11.94 -6.20
CA THR A 86 9.34 -10.73 -6.34
C THR A 86 8.56 -9.64 -7.09
N ALA A 87 7.82 -10.00 -8.14
CA ALA A 87 6.93 -9.07 -8.84
C ALA A 87 5.85 -8.46 -7.91
N LYS A 88 5.23 -9.29 -7.05
CA LYS A 88 4.31 -8.79 -6.00
C LYS A 88 4.97 -7.79 -5.05
N LEU A 89 6.23 -8.01 -4.67
CA LEU A 89 6.96 -7.09 -3.78
C LEU A 89 7.24 -5.75 -4.47
N VAL A 90 7.56 -5.76 -5.77
CA VAL A 90 7.73 -4.53 -6.56
C VAL A 90 6.41 -3.77 -6.62
N ALA A 91 5.31 -4.41 -7.04
CA ALA A 91 4.00 -3.76 -7.12
C ALA A 91 3.55 -3.16 -5.76
N LEU A 92 3.81 -3.82 -4.63
CA LEU A 92 3.51 -3.27 -3.31
C LEU A 92 4.38 -2.06 -2.94
N ILE A 93 5.65 -2.01 -3.38
CA ILE A 93 6.52 -0.85 -3.19
C ILE A 93 6.00 0.33 -4.03
N ASP A 94 5.57 0.07 -5.26
CA ASP A 94 5.00 1.08 -6.16
C ASP A 94 3.69 1.65 -5.56
N THR A 95 2.77 0.79 -5.10
CA THR A 95 1.55 1.22 -4.39
C THR A 95 1.86 2.00 -3.11
N ILE A 96 2.90 1.64 -2.35
CA ILE A 96 3.33 2.43 -1.18
C ILE A 96 3.82 3.83 -1.60
N ALA A 97 4.53 3.95 -2.72
CA ALA A 97 4.99 5.24 -3.22
C ALA A 97 3.82 6.11 -3.73
N GLU A 98 2.85 5.50 -4.42
CA GLU A 98 1.62 6.16 -4.87
C GLU A 98 0.78 6.65 -3.69
N SER A 99 0.52 5.80 -2.68
CA SER A 99 -0.21 6.21 -1.47
C SER A 99 0.54 7.28 -0.67
N LEU A 100 1.87 7.23 -0.59
CA LEU A 100 2.65 8.32 0.02
C LEU A 100 2.49 9.64 -0.76
N ALA A 101 2.50 9.62 -2.10
CA ALA A 101 2.22 10.81 -2.89
C ALA A 101 0.78 11.32 -2.67
N GLY A 102 -0.19 10.40 -2.59
CA GLY A 102 -1.59 10.68 -2.29
C GLY A 102 -1.84 11.25 -0.89
N ILE A 103 -1.06 10.86 0.12
CA ILE A 103 -1.08 11.48 1.45
C ILE A 103 -0.55 12.91 1.38
N HIS A 104 0.65 13.14 0.82
CA HIS A 104 1.19 14.50 0.67
C HIS A 104 0.31 15.41 -0.20
N GLU A 105 -0.52 14.86 -1.08
CA GLU A 105 -1.55 15.61 -1.79
C GLU A 105 -2.71 16.03 -0.87
N LYS A 106 -3.25 15.09 -0.07
CA LYS A 106 -4.30 15.39 0.92
C LYS A 106 -3.82 16.34 2.01
N GLU A 107 -2.59 16.22 2.49
CA GLU A 107 -1.96 17.16 3.44
C GLU A 107 -1.98 18.58 2.87
N ARG A 108 -1.54 18.77 1.62
CA ARG A 108 -1.63 20.07 0.93
C ARG A 108 -3.06 20.56 0.69
N TYR A 109 -4.07 19.70 0.75
CA TYR A 109 -5.48 20.12 0.76
C TYR A 109 -5.93 20.57 2.15
N VAL A 110 -5.50 19.89 3.22
CA VAL A 110 -5.69 20.30 4.62
C VAL A 110 -5.05 21.67 4.86
N ASP A 111 -3.78 21.86 4.49
CA ASP A 111 -3.06 23.14 4.65
C ASP A 111 -3.78 24.31 3.95
N LYS A 112 -4.28 24.07 2.72
CA LYS A 112 -5.06 25.06 1.99
C LYS A 112 -6.40 25.40 2.66
N MET A 113 -7.00 24.45 3.37
CA MET A 113 -8.24 24.71 4.12
C MET A 113 -7.93 25.48 5.42
N ASP A 114 -6.79 25.24 6.05
CA ASP A 114 -6.33 25.99 7.24
C ASP A 114 -5.85 27.43 6.93
N LEU A 115 -5.50 27.73 5.68
CA LEU A 115 -5.15 29.08 5.22
C LEU A 115 -6.36 29.93 4.78
N ASN A 116 -7.55 29.33 4.67
CA ASN A 116 -8.79 30.00 4.26
C ASN A 116 -9.80 30.15 5.42
N ASP A 117 -9.28 30.12 6.66
CA ASP A 117 -10.00 30.14 7.94
C ASP A 117 -10.11 31.56 8.53
#